data_AF-A0A4U1L3V7-F1
#
_entry.id   AF-A0A4U1L3V7-F1
#
_cell.length_a   1.000
_cell.length_b   1.000
_cell.length_c   1.000
_cell.angle_alpha   90.00
_cell.angle_beta   90.00
_cell.angle_gamma   90.00
#
_symmetry.space_group_name_H-M   'P 1'
#
loop_
_entity.id
_entity.type
_entity.pdbx_description
1 polymer ?
#
loop_
_entity_poly.entity_id
_entity_poly.type
_entity_poly.pdbx_seq_one_letter_code
_entity_poly.pdbx_strand_id
1 'polypeptide(L)'
;MRAALLLGVALALAGCERTPPEPTVLENEAAQAATAATMRGWDRAFNMPAEAVAFANQFGFRAPTYAADGDGSFLSQGNPITLSQSDAENPNTGAFEVAGSRADVAERFVFTLAITDPANAATAKQRFADVITGFLSQYEIEDDGALGAVTNEQDADGMLAGTPMSVAVAPGDDDSRTITVTFSRPATTTPDIQPAQGQ
;
A
#
# COMPACT_ATOMS: atom_id res chain seq x y z
N MET A 1 -9.96 65.44 52.98
CA MET A 1 -9.43 65.71 51.63
C MET A 1 -8.01 65.19 51.55
N ARG A 2 -7.76 64.23 50.65
CA ARG A 2 -6.52 63.94 49.89
C ARG A 2 -6.47 62.45 49.55
N ALA A 3 -7.09 62.14 48.42
CA ALA A 3 -6.81 60.95 47.62
C ALA A 3 -5.69 61.32 46.63
N ALA A 4 -4.70 60.44 46.47
CA ALA A 4 -3.73 60.43 45.36
C ALA A 4 -2.98 59.08 45.44
N LEU A 5 -3.32 58.12 44.57
CA LEU A 5 -2.68 57.83 43.27
C LEU A 5 -1.71 56.64 43.39
N LEU A 6 -2.27 55.42 43.26
CA LEU A 6 -1.52 54.23 42.87
C LEU A 6 -1.63 54.10 41.34
N LEU A 7 -0.54 54.42 40.65
CA LEU A 7 -0.42 54.29 39.21
C LEU A 7 -0.14 52.82 38.87
N GLY A 8 -1.05 52.20 38.13
CA GLY A 8 -0.93 50.83 37.64
C GLY A 8 0.05 50.70 36.49
N VAL A 9 0.80 49.59 36.49
CA VAL A 9 1.47 49.05 35.32
C VAL A 9 1.02 47.59 35.20
N ALA A 10 -0.17 47.40 34.63
CA ALA A 10 -0.55 46.11 34.06
C ALA A 10 -0.04 46.13 32.62
N LEU A 11 1.17 45.58 32.41
CA LEU A 11 1.64 45.22 31.08
C LEU A 11 0.70 44.13 30.56
N ALA A 12 -0.23 44.53 29.71
CA ALA A 12 -1.07 43.61 28.96
C ALA A 12 -0.16 42.70 28.13
N LEU A 13 -0.14 41.41 28.46
CA LEU A 13 0.27 40.35 27.54
C LEU A 13 -0.74 40.32 26.39
N ALA A 14 -0.63 41.26 25.46
CA ALA A 14 -1.25 41.18 24.14
C ALA A 14 -0.25 40.56 23.16
N GLY A 15 0.29 39.40 23.53
CA GLY A 15 0.87 38.48 22.56
C GLY A 15 -0.29 37.75 21.92
N CYS A 16 -0.84 38.31 20.84
CA CYS A 16 -1.78 37.59 20.00
C CYS A 16 -1.11 36.30 19.54
N GLU A 17 -1.50 35.18 20.14
CA GLU A 17 -1.31 33.86 19.59
C GLU A 17 -2.03 33.83 18.24
N ARG A 18 -1.34 34.27 17.18
CA ARG A 18 -1.76 33.99 15.81
C ARG A 18 -1.50 32.51 15.61
N THR A 19 -2.47 31.69 16.00
CA THR A 19 -2.61 30.35 15.44
C THR A 19 -2.61 30.51 13.92
N PRO A 20 -1.63 29.91 13.21
CA PRO A 20 -1.65 29.91 11.75
C PRO A 20 -3.02 29.40 11.29
N PRO A 21 -3.62 29.99 10.24
CA PRO A 21 -4.85 29.46 9.68
C PRO A 21 -4.63 27.99 9.29
N GLU A 22 -5.62 27.14 9.57
CA GLU A 22 -5.58 25.75 9.15
C GLU A 22 -5.47 25.69 7.62
N PRO A 23 -4.60 24.83 7.07
CA PRO A 23 -4.42 24.69 5.64
C PRO A 23 -5.70 24.22 4.97
N THR A 24 -5.99 24.79 3.80
CA THR A 24 -7.12 24.41 2.96
C THR A 24 -6.96 22.98 2.41
N VAL A 25 -8.05 22.38 1.95
CA VAL A 25 -8.02 21.07 1.28
C VAL A 25 -7.02 21.07 0.11
N LEU A 26 -7.02 22.13 -0.71
CA LEU A 26 -6.12 22.25 -1.86
C LEU A 26 -4.65 22.31 -1.44
N GLU A 27 -4.33 23.01 -0.34
CA GLU A 27 -2.97 23.09 0.19
C GLU A 27 -2.52 21.73 0.76
N ASN A 28 -3.42 21.00 1.42
CA ASN A 28 -3.14 19.66 1.92
C ASN A 28 -2.90 18.66 0.78
N GLU A 29 -3.72 18.69 -0.27
CA GLU A 29 -3.54 17.87 -1.46
C GLU A 29 -2.22 18.20 -2.19
N ALA A 30 -1.90 19.48 -2.33
CA ALA A 30 -0.64 19.92 -2.94
C ALA A 30 0.59 19.48 -2.13
N ALA A 31 0.52 19.55 -0.79
CA ALA A 31 1.59 19.10 0.09
C ALA A 31 1.80 17.57 0.02
N GLN A 32 0.71 16.80 -0.04
CA GLN A 32 0.79 15.35 -0.24
C GLN A 32 1.38 15.01 -1.61
N ALA A 33 0.94 15.69 -2.68
CA ALA A 33 1.49 15.50 -4.02
C ALA A 33 2.98 15.86 -4.10
N ALA A 34 3.39 16.95 -3.45
CA ALA A 34 4.79 17.36 -3.36
C ALA A 34 5.64 16.33 -2.60
N THR A 35 5.10 15.76 -1.51
CA THR A 35 5.77 14.71 -0.74
C THR A 35 5.91 13.43 -1.58
N ALA A 36 4.83 12.97 -2.21
CA ALA A 36 4.84 11.81 -3.10
C ALA A 36 5.82 11.95 -4.26
N ALA A 37 5.99 13.17 -4.82
CA ALA A 37 6.92 13.44 -5.90
C ALA A 37 8.40 13.25 -5.51
N THR A 38 8.73 13.28 -4.22
CA THR A 38 10.08 13.00 -3.72
C THR A 38 10.37 11.51 -3.52
N MET A 39 9.32 10.68 -3.47
CA MET A 39 9.40 9.24 -3.25
C MET A 39 9.44 8.48 -4.58
N ARG A 40 10.09 7.31 -4.58
CA ARG A 40 10.16 6.40 -5.75
C ARG A 40 10.07 4.95 -5.32
N GLY A 41 9.81 4.05 -6.27
CA GLY A 41 9.81 2.61 -6.04
C GLY A 41 8.91 2.20 -4.88
N TRP A 42 9.39 1.23 -4.10
CA TRP A 42 8.68 0.70 -2.94
C TRP A 42 8.41 1.74 -1.85
N ASP A 43 9.29 2.73 -1.68
CA ASP A 43 9.05 3.79 -0.70
C ASP A 43 7.78 4.58 -1.04
N ARG A 44 7.58 4.93 -2.32
CA ARG A 44 6.34 5.58 -2.75
C ARG A 44 5.14 4.66 -2.62
N ALA A 45 5.25 3.41 -3.07
CA ALA A 45 4.16 2.46 -3.01
C ALA A 45 3.64 2.29 -1.57
N PHE A 46 4.53 2.01 -0.61
CA PHE A 46 4.14 1.77 0.79
C PHE A 46 3.72 3.04 1.55
N ASN A 47 4.19 4.23 1.18
CA ASN A 47 3.80 5.48 1.87
C ASN A 47 2.65 6.23 1.16
N MET A 48 2.11 5.71 0.06
CA MET A 48 0.98 6.31 -0.67
C MET A 48 -0.11 5.27 -0.96
N PRO A 49 -0.77 4.68 0.06
CA PRO A 49 -1.73 3.59 -0.14
C PRO A 49 -2.92 3.99 -1.02
N ALA A 50 -3.38 5.25 -0.97
CA ALA A 50 -4.44 5.75 -1.86
C ALA A 50 -4.01 5.74 -3.34
N GLU A 51 -2.74 6.04 -3.62
CA GLU A 51 -2.19 5.96 -4.98
C GLU A 51 -2.07 4.51 -5.45
N ALA A 52 -1.63 3.60 -4.57
CA ALA A 52 -1.58 2.17 -4.88
C ALA A 52 -2.95 1.60 -5.23
N VAL A 53 -3.99 1.97 -4.47
CA VAL A 53 -5.39 1.64 -4.81
C VAL A 53 -5.78 2.20 -6.19
N ALA A 54 -5.43 3.45 -6.49
CA ALA A 54 -5.73 4.05 -7.78
C ALA A 54 -5.04 3.34 -8.95
N PHE A 55 -3.78 2.92 -8.79
CA PHE A 55 -3.04 2.15 -9.79
C PHE A 55 -3.59 0.74 -9.96
N ALA A 56 -3.90 0.03 -8.87
CA ALA A 56 -4.59 -1.26 -8.96
C ALA A 56 -5.92 -1.13 -9.72
N ASN A 57 -6.68 -0.06 -9.47
CA ASN A 57 -7.95 0.17 -10.14
C ASN A 57 -7.86 0.41 -11.66
N GLN A 58 -6.68 0.74 -12.20
CA GLN A 58 -6.46 0.79 -13.65
C GLN A 58 -6.62 -0.60 -14.32
N PHE A 59 -6.42 -1.68 -13.55
CA PHE A 59 -6.61 -3.06 -14.00
C PHE A 59 -8.00 -3.61 -13.72
N GLY A 60 -8.90 -2.80 -13.15
CA GLY A 60 -10.31 -3.14 -12.97
C GLY A 60 -10.69 -3.76 -11.63
N PHE A 61 -9.77 -3.81 -10.66
CA PHE A 61 -10.05 -4.37 -9.32
C PHE A 61 -11.15 -3.62 -8.55
N ARG A 62 -11.43 -2.35 -8.85
CA ARG A 62 -12.48 -1.55 -8.17
C ARG A 62 -12.37 -1.59 -6.64
N ALA A 63 -11.15 -1.59 -6.13
CA ALA A 63 -10.85 -1.52 -4.71
C ALA A 63 -11.35 -0.19 -4.12
N PRO A 64 -12.01 -0.20 -2.96
CA PRO A 64 -12.50 1.00 -2.31
C PRO A 64 -11.35 1.84 -1.77
N THR A 65 -11.65 3.00 -1.21
CA THR A 65 -10.64 3.81 -0.52
C THR A 65 -9.99 3.02 0.61
N TYR A 66 -8.66 3.12 0.74
CA TYR A 66 -7.93 2.58 1.88
C TYR A 66 -8.38 3.28 3.16
N ALA A 67 -9.00 2.51 4.05
CA ALA A 67 -9.69 3.05 5.22
C ALA A 67 -9.58 2.08 6.41
N ALA A 68 -9.94 2.56 7.61
CA ALA A 68 -9.88 1.76 8.81
C ALA A 68 -10.84 0.54 8.72
N ASP A 69 -10.33 -0.63 9.09
CA ASP A 69 -11.04 -1.92 9.02
C ASP A 69 -11.12 -2.61 10.40
N GLY A 70 -11.35 -1.80 11.45
CA GLY A 70 -11.39 -2.29 12.82
C GLY A 70 -10.00 -2.59 13.41
N ASP A 71 -9.93 -2.74 14.73
CA ASP A 71 -8.75 -3.14 15.50
C ASP A 71 -7.43 -2.41 15.17
N GLY A 72 -7.52 -1.14 14.75
CA GLY A 72 -6.34 -0.35 14.38
C GLY A 72 -5.70 -0.75 13.05
N SER A 73 -6.40 -1.54 12.24
CA SER A 73 -6.00 -1.92 10.89
C SER A 73 -6.61 -1.00 9.85
N PHE A 74 -5.95 -0.91 8.70
CA PHE A 74 -6.42 -0.25 7.51
C PHE A 74 -6.36 -1.23 6.35
N LEU A 75 -7.40 -1.23 5.52
CA LEU A 75 -7.58 -2.17 4.43
C LEU A 75 -8.19 -1.47 3.22
N SER A 76 -7.80 -1.92 2.03
CA SER A 76 -8.62 -1.82 0.82
C SER A 76 -8.52 -3.13 0.06
N GLN A 77 -9.68 -3.73 -0.20
CA GLN A 77 -9.79 -5.01 -0.90
C GLN A 77 -10.61 -4.84 -2.18
N GLY A 78 -9.99 -5.20 -3.31
CA GLY A 78 -10.59 -5.17 -4.63
C GLY A 78 -11.62 -6.27 -4.85
N ASN A 79 -12.54 -6.00 -5.78
CA ASN A 79 -13.38 -7.03 -6.37
C ASN A 79 -12.55 -7.90 -7.32
N PRO A 80 -12.88 -9.19 -7.45
CA PRO A 80 -12.22 -10.05 -8.41
C PRO A 80 -12.39 -9.56 -9.86
N ILE A 81 -11.33 -9.64 -10.65
CA ILE A 81 -11.34 -9.42 -12.10
C ILE A 81 -11.17 -10.74 -12.83
N THR A 82 -11.84 -10.92 -13.96
CA THR A 82 -11.62 -12.10 -14.80
C THR A 82 -10.30 -12.00 -15.54
N LEU A 83 -9.44 -13.00 -15.37
CA LEU A 83 -8.13 -13.05 -16.02
C LEU A 83 -8.09 -14.01 -17.20
N SER A 84 -9.09 -14.86 -17.41
CA SER A 84 -9.23 -15.66 -18.63
C SER A 84 -10.69 -15.96 -18.95
N GLN A 85 -11.01 -16.10 -20.25
CA GLN A 85 -12.32 -16.54 -20.81
C GLN A 85 -13.53 -16.21 -19.93
N SER A 86 -14.09 -15.01 -20.11
CA SER A 86 -15.22 -14.54 -19.30
C SER A 86 -16.54 -15.28 -19.50
N ASP A 87 -16.62 -16.12 -20.52
CA ASP A 87 -17.76 -16.99 -20.84
C ASP A 87 -17.60 -18.42 -20.29
N ALA A 88 -16.48 -18.73 -19.64
CA ALA A 88 -16.31 -19.98 -18.90
C ALA A 88 -17.30 -20.06 -17.72
N GLU A 89 -17.75 -21.26 -17.39
CA GLU A 89 -18.66 -21.50 -16.26
C GLU A 89 -18.05 -21.05 -14.93
N ASN A 90 -16.75 -21.31 -14.74
CA ASN A 90 -15.96 -20.90 -13.59
C ASN A 90 -14.69 -20.18 -14.08
N PRO A 91 -14.74 -18.87 -14.38
CA PRO A 91 -13.60 -18.17 -14.93
C PRO A 91 -12.49 -18.02 -13.87
N ASN A 92 -11.23 -18.07 -14.32
CA ASN A 92 -10.10 -17.74 -13.46
C ASN A 92 -10.12 -16.25 -13.10
N THR A 93 -9.96 -15.93 -11.82
CA THR A 93 -10.09 -14.55 -11.32
C THR A 93 -8.87 -14.08 -10.55
N GLY A 94 -8.50 -12.82 -10.72
CA GLY A 94 -7.50 -12.13 -9.89
C GLY A 94 -8.17 -11.24 -8.85
N ALA A 95 -7.57 -11.09 -7.68
CA ALA A 95 -7.95 -10.12 -6.65
C ALA A 95 -6.73 -9.30 -6.20
N PHE A 96 -6.98 -8.14 -5.61
CA PHE A 96 -5.99 -7.23 -5.05
C PHE A 96 -6.39 -6.82 -3.65
N GLU A 97 -5.40 -6.69 -2.78
CA GLU A 97 -5.54 -6.19 -1.41
C GLU A 97 -4.34 -5.33 -1.03
N VAL A 98 -4.59 -4.25 -0.30
CA VAL A 98 -3.57 -3.48 0.40
C VAL A 98 -3.97 -3.32 1.86
N ALA A 99 -3.04 -3.61 2.77
CA ALA A 99 -3.28 -3.60 4.21
C ALA A 99 -2.13 -2.94 4.97
N GLY A 100 -2.42 -2.42 6.17
CA GLY A 100 -1.43 -1.88 7.10
C GLY A 100 -2.04 -1.43 8.43
N SER A 101 -1.20 -0.94 9.34
CA SER A 101 -1.61 -0.48 10.67
C SER A 101 -1.88 1.04 10.76
N ARG A 102 -1.65 1.78 9.67
CA ARG A 102 -1.79 3.24 9.64
C ARG A 102 -2.45 3.74 8.35
N ALA A 103 -3.14 4.88 8.44
CA ALA A 103 -3.86 5.49 7.33
C ALA A 103 -2.95 5.93 6.16
N ASP A 104 -1.72 6.32 6.49
CA ASP A 104 -0.74 6.88 5.56
C ASP A 104 0.26 5.83 5.06
N VAL A 105 0.18 4.59 5.55
CA VAL A 105 1.17 3.55 5.21
C VAL A 105 0.52 2.20 4.99
N ALA A 106 0.82 1.62 3.83
CA ALA A 106 0.67 0.21 3.57
C ALA A 106 1.86 -0.58 4.13
N GLU A 107 1.57 -1.75 4.66
CA GLU A 107 2.56 -2.72 5.11
C GLU A 107 2.62 -3.93 4.19
N ARG A 108 1.53 -4.19 3.46
CA ARG A 108 1.42 -5.35 2.58
C ARG A 108 0.57 -5.03 1.34
N PHE A 109 1.05 -5.50 0.19
CA PHE A 109 0.24 -5.67 -1.02
C PHE A 109 0.08 -7.16 -1.30
N VAL A 110 -1.14 -7.59 -1.58
CA VAL A 110 -1.43 -8.96 -2.01
C VAL A 110 -2.19 -8.97 -3.32
N PHE A 111 -1.69 -9.79 -4.23
CA PHE A 111 -2.37 -10.18 -5.44
C PHE A 111 -2.68 -11.66 -5.34
N THR A 112 -3.90 -12.05 -5.67
CA THR A 112 -4.33 -13.45 -5.60
C THR A 112 -4.93 -13.86 -6.92
N LEU A 113 -4.50 -14.99 -7.48
CA LEU A 113 -5.11 -15.64 -8.63
C LEU A 113 -5.80 -16.92 -8.17
N ALA A 114 -7.11 -16.99 -8.35
CA ALA A 114 -7.88 -18.22 -8.23
C ALA A 114 -7.93 -18.91 -9.61
N ILE A 115 -7.37 -20.12 -9.68
CA ILE A 115 -7.47 -21.00 -10.84
C ILE A 115 -8.60 -21.99 -10.59
N THR A 116 -9.69 -21.80 -11.30
CA THR A 116 -10.93 -22.61 -11.24
C THR A 116 -11.26 -23.25 -12.58
N ASP A 117 -10.65 -22.77 -13.68
CA ASP A 117 -10.67 -23.38 -15.00
C ASP A 117 -9.24 -23.78 -15.42
N PRO A 118 -8.88 -25.07 -15.25
CA PRO A 118 -7.56 -25.59 -15.58
C PRO A 118 -7.22 -25.46 -17.07
N ALA A 119 -8.21 -25.50 -17.96
CA ALA A 119 -7.99 -25.43 -19.40
C ALA A 119 -7.42 -24.06 -19.83
N ASN A 120 -7.73 -23.01 -19.06
CA ASN A 120 -7.26 -21.64 -19.32
C ASN A 120 -6.25 -21.14 -18.29
N ALA A 121 -5.74 -22.01 -17.42
CA ALA A 121 -4.82 -21.65 -16.34
C ALA A 121 -3.54 -20.95 -16.85
N ALA A 122 -2.94 -21.44 -17.94
CA ALA A 122 -1.72 -20.85 -18.50
C ALA A 122 -1.91 -19.37 -18.90
N THR A 123 -3.02 -19.07 -19.59
CA THR A 123 -3.40 -17.70 -19.98
C THR A 123 -3.68 -16.82 -18.76
N ALA A 124 -4.38 -17.36 -17.75
CA ALA A 124 -4.69 -16.62 -16.54
C ALA A 124 -3.42 -16.26 -15.75
N LYS A 125 -2.46 -17.19 -15.62
CA LYS A 125 -1.18 -16.95 -14.95
C LYS A 125 -0.34 -15.88 -15.65
N GLN A 126 -0.27 -15.92 -16.99
CA GLN A 126 0.45 -14.88 -17.73
C GLN A 126 -0.17 -13.51 -17.49
N ARG A 127 -1.50 -13.38 -17.66
CA ARG A 127 -2.19 -12.10 -17.46
C ARG A 127 -2.11 -11.63 -16.01
N PHE A 128 -2.12 -12.55 -15.06
CA PHE A 128 -1.92 -12.22 -13.65
C PHE A 128 -0.52 -11.63 -13.40
N ALA A 129 0.53 -12.26 -13.94
CA ALA A 129 1.88 -11.71 -13.89
C ALA A 129 1.96 -10.34 -14.58
N ASP A 130 1.36 -10.19 -15.77
CA ASP A 130 1.33 -8.92 -16.51
C ASP A 130 0.65 -7.79 -15.71
N VAL A 131 -0.44 -8.09 -14.97
CA VAL A 131 -1.12 -7.13 -14.09
C VAL A 131 -0.19 -6.68 -12.96
N ILE A 132 0.54 -7.61 -12.34
CA ILE A 132 1.48 -7.29 -11.26
C ILE A 132 2.66 -6.47 -11.82
N THR A 133 3.24 -6.87 -12.95
CA THR A 133 4.29 -6.10 -13.63
C THR A 133 3.81 -4.70 -14.02
N GLY A 134 2.58 -4.59 -14.52
CA GLY A 134 1.95 -3.32 -14.84
C GLY A 134 1.81 -2.41 -13.62
N PHE A 135 1.38 -2.97 -12.48
CA PHE A 135 1.32 -2.25 -11.20
C PHE A 135 2.72 -1.80 -10.74
N LEU A 136 3.72 -2.68 -10.74
CA LEU A 136 5.09 -2.39 -10.35
C LEU A 136 5.73 -1.28 -11.22
N SER A 137 5.43 -1.30 -12.53
CA SER A 137 5.96 -0.31 -13.48
C SER A 137 5.49 1.11 -13.20
N GLN A 138 4.33 1.31 -12.55
CA GLN A 138 3.87 2.64 -12.12
C GLN A 138 4.83 3.29 -11.10
N TYR A 139 5.62 2.46 -10.40
CA TYR A 139 6.61 2.86 -9.41
C TYR A 139 8.04 2.75 -9.93
N GLU A 140 8.26 2.50 -11.23
CA GLU A 140 9.58 2.26 -11.82
C GLU A 140 10.30 1.04 -11.21
N ILE A 141 9.54 0.02 -10.80
CA ILE A 141 10.08 -1.24 -10.26
C ILE A 141 10.05 -2.29 -11.36
N GLU A 142 11.21 -2.82 -11.70
CA GLU A 142 11.37 -3.95 -12.62
C GLU A 142 11.20 -5.26 -11.85
N ASP A 143 10.54 -6.27 -12.43
CA ASP A 143 10.30 -7.56 -11.76
C ASP A 143 11.53 -8.49 -11.79
N ASP A 144 12.48 -8.26 -12.71
CA ASP A 144 13.71 -9.05 -12.92
C ASP A 144 13.48 -10.57 -12.99
N GLY A 145 12.30 -11.01 -13.44
CA GLY A 145 11.92 -12.42 -13.52
C GLY A 145 11.41 -13.03 -12.20
N ALA A 146 11.26 -12.24 -11.14
CA ALA A 146 10.74 -12.70 -9.85
C ALA A 146 9.31 -13.29 -9.97
N LEU A 147 8.52 -12.82 -10.94
CA LEU A 147 7.17 -13.34 -11.21
C LEU A 147 7.19 -14.65 -12.03
N GLY A 148 8.35 -15.18 -12.42
CA GLY A 148 8.46 -16.49 -13.05
C GLY A 148 7.86 -17.62 -12.20
N ALA A 149 7.94 -17.52 -10.87
CA ALA A 149 7.33 -18.47 -9.93
C ALA A 149 5.80 -18.56 -10.09
N VAL A 150 5.13 -17.45 -10.41
CA VAL A 150 3.69 -17.42 -10.71
C VAL A 150 3.37 -18.27 -11.93
N THR A 151 4.11 -18.05 -13.03
CA THR A 151 3.87 -18.79 -14.29
C THR A 151 4.16 -20.28 -14.16
N ASN A 152 5.14 -20.65 -13.33
CA ASN A 152 5.54 -22.03 -13.08
C ASN A 152 4.76 -22.71 -11.95
N GLU A 153 3.86 -22.00 -11.26
CA GLU A 153 3.12 -22.50 -10.08
C GLU A 153 4.05 -23.04 -8.99
N GLN A 154 5.04 -22.24 -8.62
CA GLN A 154 6.04 -22.60 -7.62
C GLN A 154 5.96 -21.67 -6.42
N ASP A 155 6.05 -22.25 -5.23
CA ASP A 155 6.32 -21.50 -4.01
C ASP A 155 7.70 -20.84 -4.13
N ALA A 156 7.79 -19.57 -3.75
CA ALA A 156 9.02 -18.82 -3.76
C ALA A 156 9.01 -17.74 -2.69
N ASP A 157 10.15 -17.54 -2.04
CA ASP A 157 10.41 -16.40 -1.16
C ASP A 157 11.66 -15.67 -1.67
N GLY A 158 11.65 -14.35 -1.61
CA GLY A 158 12.77 -13.56 -2.12
C GLY A 158 12.65 -12.08 -1.82
N MET A 159 13.43 -11.31 -2.58
CA MET A 159 13.45 -9.85 -2.51
C MET A 159 13.24 -9.31 -3.92
N LEU A 160 12.37 -8.32 -4.06
CA LEU A 160 12.21 -7.57 -5.29
C LEU A 160 12.58 -6.11 -5.05
N ALA A 161 13.64 -5.62 -5.70
CA ALA A 161 14.17 -4.27 -5.48
C ALA A 161 14.33 -3.90 -3.98
N GLY A 162 14.81 -4.85 -3.17
CA GLY A 162 15.05 -4.65 -1.73
C GLY A 162 13.82 -4.84 -0.82
N THR A 163 12.67 -5.22 -1.37
CA THR A 163 11.42 -5.49 -0.62
C THR A 163 11.13 -6.99 -0.56
N PRO A 164 10.83 -7.55 0.62
CA PRO A 164 10.39 -8.93 0.75
C PRO A 164 9.19 -9.26 -0.15
N MET A 165 9.31 -10.34 -0.90
CA MET A 165 8.29 -10.87 -1.77
C MET A 165 8.11 -12.37 -1.50
N SER A 166 6.87 -12.86 -1.54
CA SER A 166 6.59 -14.28 -1.59
C SER A 166 5.54 -14.63 -2.65
N VAL A 167 5.64 -15.84 -3.18
CA VAL A 167 4.64 -16.50 -4.02
C VAL A 167 4.27 -17.78 -3.29
N ALA A 168 3.00 -17.95 -2.99
CA ALA A 168 2.46 -19.14 -2.34
C ALA A 168 1.41 -19.80 -3.23
N VAL A 169 1.48 -21.12 -3.40
CA VAL A 169 0.54 -21.92 -4.16
C VAL A 169 -0.23 -22.84 -3.21
N ALA A 170 -1.52 -22.56 -3.03
CA ALA A 170 -2.39 -23.34 -2.17
C ALA A 170 -3.31 -24.24 -3.02
N PRO A 171 -3.36 -25.57 -2.78
CA PRO A 171 -4.31 -26.44 -3.45
C PRO A 171 -5.74 -26.09 -3.03
N GLY A 172 -6.68 -26.21 -3.98
CA GLY A 172 -8.12 -26.18 -3.73
C GLY A 172 -8.75 -27.55 -3.91
N ASP A 173 -10.07 -27.57 -4.11
CA ASP A 173 -10.80 -28.79 -4.47
C ASP A 173 -10.56 -29.15 -5.95
N ASP A 174 -10.56 -30.44 -6.26
CA ASP A 174 -10.27 -30.97 -7.60
C ASP A 174 -8.95 -30.41 -8.20
N ASP A 175 -8.99 -29.86 -9.41
CA ASP A 175 -7.84 -29.26 -10.11
C ASP A 175 -7.70 -27.75 -9.82
N SER A 176 -8.49 -27.20 -8.89
CA SER A 176 -8.41 -25.79 -8.51
C SER A 176 -7.22 -25.51 -7.60
N ARG A 177 -6.68 -24.30 -7.69
CA ARG A 177 -5.64 -23.80 -6.78
C ARG A 177 -5.63 -22.29 -6.75
N THR A 178 -4.98 -21.75 -5.72
CA THR A 178 -4.78 -20.32 -5.54
C THR A 178 -3.29 -20.00 -5.58
N ILE A 179 -2.91 -18.97 -6.33
CA ILE A 179 -1.57 -18.40 -6.31
C ILE A 179 -1.64 -17.03 -5.66
N THR A 180 -0.89 -16.83 -4.58
CA THR A 180 -0.86 -15.57 -3.82
C THR A 180 0.53 -14.96 -3.91
N VAL A 181 0.62 -13.74 -4.45
CA VAL A 181 1.84 -12.94 -4.48
C VAL A 181 1.74 -11.87 -3.41
N THR A 182 2.70 -11.83 -2.50
CA THR A 182 2.74 -10.87 -1.40
C THR A 182 4.00 -10.02 -1.49
N PHE A 183 3.84 -8.71 -1.37
CA PHE A 183 4.94 -7.77 -1.14
C PHE A 183 4.78 -7.15 0.24
N SER A 184 5.80 -7.25 1.08
CA SER A 184 5.76 -6.80 2.47
C SER A 184 6.75 -5.68 2.69
N ARG A 185 6.32 -4.61 3.35
CA ARG A 185 7.20 -3.52 3.75
C ARG A 185 8.33 -4.08 4.62
N PRO A 186 9.60 -3.79 4.31
CA PRO A 186 10.70 -4.19 5.17
C PRO A 186 10.48 -3.66 6.59
N ALA A 187 10.72 -4.49 7.60
CA ALA A 187 10.75 -4.01 8.97
C ALA A 187 11.80 -2.91 9.07
N THR A 188 11.41 -1.73 9.57
CA THR A 188 12.38 -0.70 9.93
C THR A 188 13.23 -1.25 11.07
N THR A 189 14.47 -1.66 10.78
CA THR A 189 15.46 -1.91 11.82
C THR A 189 15.76 -0.56 12.46
N THR A 190 15.16 -0.26 13.61
CA THR A 190 15.60 0.84 14.45
C THR A 190 17.09 0.62 14.75
N PRO A 191 18.00 1.56 14.45
CA PRO A 191 19.39 1.44 14.86
C PRO A 191 19.42 1.22 16.37
N ASP A 192 20.15 0.20 16.81
CA ASP A 192 20.38 -0.07 18.23
C ASP A 192 21.27 1.05 18.76
N ILE A 193 20.67 2.17 19.17
CA ILE A 193 21.36 3.23 19.88
C ILE A 193 21.55 2.69 21.31
N GLN A 194 22.53 1.80 21.49
CA GLN A 194 23.06 1.56 22.82
C GLN A 194 23.52 2.92 23.36
N PRO A 195 22.94 3.44 24.46
CA PRO A 195 23.52 4.60 25.10
C PRO A 195 24.94 4.22 25.47
N ALA A 196 25.91 5.03 25.03
CA ALA A 196 27.28 4.93 25.49
C ALA A 196 27.22 4.86 27.03
N GLN A 197 27.56 3.69 27.58
CA GLN A 197 27.71 3.52 29.02
C GLN A 197 28.88 4.40 29.42
N GLY A 198 28.57 5.63 29.84
CA GLY A 198 29.48 6.44 30.61
C GLY A 198 29.63 5.83 31.98
N GLN A 199 30.82 5.29 32.26
CA GLN A 199 31.64 5.57 33.45
C GLN A 199 32.93 4.76 33.39
#